data_AF-A0A923YSN1-F1
#
_entry.id   AF-A0A923YSN1-F1
#
_cell.length_a   1.000
_cell.length_b   1.000
_cell.length_c   1.000
_cell.angle_alpha   90.00
_cell.angle_beta   90.00
_cell.angle_gamma   90.00
#
_symmetry.space_group_name_H-M   'P 1'
#
loop_
_entity.id
_entity.type
_entity.pdbx_description
1 polymer ?
#
loop_
_entity_poly.entity_id
_entity_poly.type
_entity_poly.pdbx_seq_one_letter_code
_entity_poly.pdbx_strand_id
1 'polypeptide(L)'
;LNAALLSVDLLKISKEILRGKGAIGTMISDTVIANDLKGTMKNLNKTTKGAAATAENLNKLVVALNNDNNVVGVLKDSMMGNKIKKIVSNFDATSSNLNKTILNLKDGKGALNYLSNDPSLVKKIDSTMLHVNQASVKLNENLEALKSNWFFRGGIKKMEKKKLEAKQGIISK
;
A
#
# COMPACT_ATOMS: atom_id res chain seq x y z
N LEU A 1 -6.99 -32.93 11.98
CA LEU A 1 -8.01 -32.42 11.02
C LEU A 1 -7.97 -30.90 10.78
N ASN A 2 -7.40 -30.07 11.67
CA ASN A 2 -7.30 -28.62 11.39
C ASN A 2 -6.37 -28.32 10.20
N ALA A 3 -5.28 -29.08 10.04
CA ALA A 3 -4.36 -28.92 8.91
C ALA A 3 -5.01 -29.13 7.53
N ALA A 4 -6.01 -30.00 7.41
CA ALA A 4 -6.69 -30.25 6.13
C ALA A 4 -7.54 -29.05 5.72
N LEU A 5 -8.33 -28.52 6.68
CA LEU A 5 -9.11 -27.29 6.48
C LEU A 5 -8.19 -26.10 6.16
N LEU A 6 -7.08 -25.95 6.90
CA LEU A 6 -6.09 -24.91 6.63
C LEU A 6 -5.46 -25.05 5.24
N SER A 7 -5.19 -26.26 4.77
CA SER A 7 -4.65 -26.49 3.41
C SER A 7 -5.67 -26.15 2.31
N VAL A 8 -6.96 -26.44 2.54
CA VAL A 8 -8.04 -26.08 1.63
C VAL A 8 -8.25 -24.56 1.60
N ASP A 9 -8.24 -23.90 2.75
CA ASP A 9 -8.36 -22.46 2.85
C ASP A 9 -7.16 -21.75 2.18
N LEU A 10 -5.94 -22.25 2.41
CA LEU A 10 -4.73 -21.73 1.79
C LEU A 10 -4.73 -21.92 0.27
N LEU A 11 -5.20 -23.07 -0.21
CA LEU A 11 -5.40 -23.35 -1.63
C LEU A 11 -6.39 -22.37 -2.26
N LYS A 12 -7.51 -22.10 -1.58
CA LYS A 12 -8.51 -21.14 -2.03
C LYS A 12 -7.92 -19.73 -2.09
N ILE A 13 -7.26 -19.28 -1.03
CA ILE A 13 -6.65 -17.95 -0.95
C ILE A 13 -5.60 -17.76 -2.05
N SER A 14 -4.69 -18.72 -2.24
CA SER A 14 -3.66 -18.65 -3.28
C SER A 14 -4.27 -18.55 -4.69
N LYS A 15 -5.29 -19.35 -4.99
CA LYS A 15 -6.01 -19.28 -6.28
C LYS A 15 -6.71 -17.95 -6.49
N GLU A 16 -7.32 -17.38 -5.45
CA GLU A 16 -8.00 -16.08 -5.57
C GLU A 16 -6.99 -14.95 -5.79
N ILE A 17 -5.82 -14.97 -5.13
CA ILE A 17 -4.72 -14.02 -5.37
C ILE A 17 -4.22 -14.10 -6.81
N LEU A 18 -3.95 -15.31 -7.32
CA LEU A 18 -3.50 -15.53 -8.70
C LEU A 18 -4.53 -15.09 -9.76
N ARG A 19 -5.81 -15.02 -9.38
CA ARG A 19 -6.90 -14.53 -10.24
C ARG A 19 -7.15 -13.02 -10.10
N GLY A 20 -6.26 -12.31 -9.42
CA GLY A 20 -6.37 -10.87 -9.22
C GLY A 20 -7.41 -10.45 -8.18
N LYS A 21 -7.94 -11.37 -7.35
CA LYS A 21 -8.99 -11.06 -6.39
C LYS A 21 -8.45 -10.63 -5.03
N GLY A 22 -9.22 -9.77 -4.36
CA GLY A 22 -8.83 -9.15 -3.09
C GLY A 22 -7.75 -8.08 -3.27
N ALA A 23 -7.40 -7.37 -2.20
CA ALA A 23 -6.47 -6.24 -2.27
C ALA A 23 -5.10 -6.65 -2.83
N ILE A 24 -4.53 -7.76 -2.36
CA ILE A 24 -3.22 -8.27 -2.81
C ILE A 24 -3.28 -8.73 -4.27
N GLY A 25 -4.29 -9.53 -4.64
CA GLY A 25 -4.47 -9.99 -6.01
C GLY A 25 -4.60 -8.82 -6.99
N THR A 26 -5.44 -7.83 -6.66
CA THR A 26 -5.65 -6.62 -7.49
C THR A 26 -4.34 -5.86 -7.67
N MET A 27 -3.57 -5.65 -6.59
CA MET A 27 -2.29 -4.92 -6.66
C MET A 27 -1.24 -5.64 -7.50
N ILE A 28 -1.25 -6.97 -7.55
CA ILE A 28 -0.29 -7.77 -8.33
C ILE A 28 -0.71 -7.88 -9.79
N SER A 29 -2.00 -8.09 -10.04
CA SER A 29 -2.51 -8.30 -11.40
C SER A 29 -2.70 -7.01 -12.18
N ASP A 30 -2.90 -5.89 -11.49
CA ASP A 30 -3.41 -4.69 -12.13
C ASP A 30 -2.33 -3.63 -12.39
N THR A 31 -1.96 -3.54 -13.67
CA THR A 31 -1.14 -2.45 -14.20
C THR A 31 -1.77 -1.06 -14.01
N VAL A 32 -3.08 -0.96 -13.75
CA VAL A 32 -3.79 0.31 -13.53
C VAL A 32 -3.34 1.00 -12.25
N ILE A 33 -3.17 0.30 -11.13
CA ILE A 33 -2.72 0.92 -9.87
C ILE A 33 -1.31 1.49 -10.03
N ALA A 34 -0.41 0.75 -10.70
CA ALA A 34 0.94 1.23 -11.00
C ALA A 34 0.91 2.47 -11.91
N ASN A 35 0.03 2.48 -12.91
CA ASN A 35 -0.15 3.62 -13.81
C ASN A 35 -0.75 4.85 -13.11
N ASP A 36 -1.75 4.65 -12.25
CA ASP A 36 -2.39 5.71 -11.46
C ASP A 36 -1.43 6.31 -10.44
N LEU A 37 -0.61 5.47 -9.80
CA LEU A 37 0.46 5.93 -8.92
C LEU A 37 1.49 6.75 -9.68
N LYS A 38 1.91 6.29 -10.86
CA LYS A 38 2.82 7.04 -11.75
C LYS A 38 2.20 8.37 -12.18
N GLY A 39 0.91 8.39 -12.49
CA GLY A 39 0.15 9.61 -12.80
C GLY A 39 0.11 10.57 -11.61
N THR A 40 -0.18 10.06 -10.42
CA THR A 40 -0.18 10.82 -9.16
C THR A 40 1.18 11.44 -8.89
N MET A 41 2.26 10.67 -9.01
CA MET A 41 3.64 11.14 -8.86
C MET A 41 3.99 12.25 -9.85
N LYS A 42 3.56 12.11 -11.12
CA LYS A 42 3.74 13.15 -12.14
C LYS A 42 2.99 14.44 -11.78
N ASN A 43 1.77 14.34 -11.26
CA ASN A 43 0.99 15.49 -10.84
C ASN A 43 1.59 16.16 -9.59
N LEU A 44 2.01 15.38 -8.59
CA LEU A 44 2.72 15.91 -7.42
C LEU A 44 3.99 16.67 -7.83
N ASN A 45 4.80 16.12 -8.73
CA ASN A 45 5.99 16.80 -9.24
C ASN A 45 5.65 18.13 -9.94
N LYS A 46 4.58 18.17 -10.75
CA LYS A 46 4.10 19.43 -11.36
C LYS A 46 3.68 20.44 -10.30
N THR A 47 2.91 20.01 -9.30
CA THR A 47 2.44 20.86 -8.20
C THR A 47 3.62 21.42 -7.39
N THR A 48 4.62 20.60 -7.06
CA THR A 48 5.85 21.03 -6.37
C THR A 48 6.60 22.11 -7.17
N LYS A 49 6.75 21.92 -8.48
CA LYS A 49 7.37 22.94 -9.36
C LYS A 49 6.58 24.24 -9.40
N GLY A 50 5.26 24.16 -9.51
CA GLY A 50 4.37 25.34 -9.49
C GLY A 50 4.42 26.08 -8.15
N ALA A 51 4.45 25.35 -7.03
CA ALA A 51 4.60 25.91 -5.69
C ALA A 51 5.93 26.66 -5.53
N ALA A 52 7.04 26.06 -5.98
CA ALA A 52 8.36 26.70 -5.95
C ALA A 52 8.41 27.97 -6.81
N ALA A 53 7.89 27.91 -8.04
CA ALA A 53 7.83 29.09 -8.92
C ALA A 53 6.95 30.21 -8.34
N THR A 54 5.85 29.86 -7.67
CA THR A 54 4.98 30.82 -6.99
C THR A 54 5.70 31.48 -5.83
N ALA A 55 6.42 30.72 -5.00
CA ALA A 55 7.24 31.25 -3.92
C ALA A 55 8.31 32.23 -4.44
N GLU A 56 9.00 31.88 -5.54
CA GLU A 56 9.99 32.74 -6.18
C GLU A 56 9.38 34.06 -6.68
N ASN A 57 8.23 34.01 -7.36
CA ASN A 57 7.55 35.20 -7.87
C ASN A 57 7.03 36.11 -6.74
N LEU A 58 6.49 35.52 -5.67
CA LEU A 58 6.07 36.27 -4.49
C LEU A 58 7.26 36.91 -3.77
N ASN A 59 8.41 36.23 -3.72
CA ASN A 59 9.63 36.82 -3.17
C ASN A 59 10.11 38.01 -4.01
N LYS A 60 10.09 37.91 -5.34
CA LYS A 60 10.40 39.04 -6.25
C LYS A 60 9.43 40.21 -6.02
N LEU A 61 8.14 39.93 -5.83
CA LEU A 61 7.14 40.94 -5.51
C LEU A 61 7.45 41.63 -4.18
N VAL A 62 7.78 40.88 -3.12
CA VAL A 62 8.17 41.46 -1.82
C VAL A 62 9.39 42.37 -1.96
N VAL A 63 10.42 41.94 -2.70
CA VAL A 63 11.63 42.74 -2.95
C VAL A 63 11.29 44.02 -3.73
N ALA A 64 10.49 43.91 -4.78
CA ALA A 64 10.06 45.06 -5.58
C ALA A 64 9.27 46.08 -4.73
N LEU A 65 8.38 45.61 -3.85
CA LEU A 65 7.59 46.44 -2.95
C LEU A 65 8.39 47.08 -1.81
N ASN A 66 9.56 46.53 -1.47
CA ASN A 66 10.42 47.01 -0.40
C ASN A 66 11.51 47.99 -0.89
N ASN A 67 11.45 48.42 -2.15
CA ASN A 67 12.43 49.33 -2.74
C ASN A 67 11.92 50.78 -2.67
N ASP A 68 12.66 51.68 -2.04
CA ASP A 68 12.21 52.99 -1.53
C ASP A 68 11.74 54.04 -2.56
N ASN A 69 11.75 53.70 -3.85
CA ASN A 69 11.45 54.60 -4.97
C ASN A 69 10.10 54.35 -5.66
N ASN A 70 9.18 53.59 -5.06
CA ASN A 70 7.83 53.39 -5.58
C ASN A 70 6.75 54.01 -4.67
N VAL A 71 5.65 54.48 -5.28
CA VAL A 71 4.54 55.24 -4.65
C VAL A 71 3.74 54.42 -3.61
N VAL A 72 4.22 53.22 -3.25
CA VAL A 72 3.54 52.26 -2.38
C VAL A 72 4.18 52.23 -0.98
N GLY A 73 4.47 53.42 -0.44
CA GLY A 73 4.95 53.59 0.95
C GLY A 73 4.04 53.00 2.03
N VAL A 74 2.82 52.58 1.68
CA VAL A 74 1.84 51.92 2.55
C VAL A 74 2.13 50.41 2.75
N LEU A 75 2.96 49.79 1.92
CA LEU A 75 3.38 48.38 2.11
C LEU A 75 4.67 48.23 2.92
N LYS A 76 5.45 49.31 3.05
CA LYS A 76 6.74 49.29 3.76
C LYS A 76 6.60 49.00 5.25
N ASP A 77 5.43 49.27 5.84
CA ASP A 77 5.16 49.04 7.27
C ASP A 77 3.90 48.23 7.58
N SER A 78 3.19 47.72 6.55
CA SER A 78 1.88 47.10 6.78
C SER A 78 1.94 45.58 6.80
N MET A 79 1.27 45.02 7.80
CA MET A 79 0.72 43.67 7.93
C MET A 79 0.69 42.79 6.66
N MET A 80 0.41 43.36 5.47
CA MET A 80 0.43 42.67 4.18
C MET A 80 1.80 42.08 3.80
N GLY A 81 2.91 42.80 4.01
CA GLY A 81 4.25 42.27 3.73
C GLY A 81 4.56 41.03 4.56
N ASN A 82 4.18 41.05 5.83
CA ASN A 82 4.29 39.90 6.73
C ASN A 82 3.37 38.73 6.33
N LYS A 83 2.15 39.02 5.85
CA LYS A 83 1.25 38.00 5.28
C LYS A 83 1.84 37.34 4.03
N ILE A 84 2.42 38.11 3.12
CA ILE A 84 3.07 37.57 1.91
C ILE A 84 4.29 36.72 2.27
N LYS A 85 5.17 37.20 3.18
CA LYS A 85 6.30 36.39 3.69
C LYS A 85 5.84 35.06 4.27
N LYS A 86 4.75 35.06 5.07
CA LYS A 86 4.17 33.83 5.63
C LYS A 86 3.63 32.89 4.54
N ILE A 87 2.99 33.42 3.50
CA ILE A 87 2.52 32.62 2.36
C ILE A 87 3.70 31.98 1.62
N VAL A 88 4.77 32.74 1.35
CA VAL A 88 6.00 32.23 0.73
C VAL A 88 6.59 31.09 1.56
N SER A 89 6.78 31.29 2.86
CA SER A 89 7.31 30.25 3.75
C SER A 89 6.42 28.99 3.78
N ASN A 90 5.09 29.15 3.72
CA ASN A 90 4.17 28.01 3.64
C ASN A 90 4.30 27.27 2.30
N PHE A 91 4.50 27.96 1.18
CA PHE A 91 4.74 27.35 -0.12
C PHE A 91 6.08 26.62 -0.17
N ASP A 92 7.14 27.18 0.40
CA ASP A 92 8.45 26.52 0.50
C ASP A 92 8.37 25.25 1.35
N ALA A 93 7.71 25.33 2.51
CA ALA A 93 7.48 24.17 3.38
C ALA A 93 6.64 23.09 2.67
N THR A 94 5.58 23.50 1.95
CA THR A 94 4.74 22.59 1.17
C THR A 94 5.54 21.91 0.06
N SER A 95 6.32 22.69 -0.71
CA SER A 95 7.18 22.18 -1.78
C SER A 95 8.20 21.17 -1.25
N SER A 96 8.86 21.50 -0.14
CA SER A 96 9.82 20.62 0.54
C SER A 96 9.17 19.32 1.03
N ASN A 97 8.01 19.40 1.68
CA ASN A 97 7.27 18.22 2.16
C ASN A 97 6.79 17.33 1.01
N LEU A 98 6.26 17.92 -0.07
CA LEU A 98 5.87 17.18 -1.26
C LEU A 98 7.09 16.48 -1.90
N ASN A 99 8.24 17.16 -1.96
CA ASN A 99 9.46 16.56 -2.49
C ASN A 99 9.93 15.38 -1.63
N LYS A 100 9.87 15.49 -0.30
CA LYS A 100 10.14 14.36 0.61
C LYS A 100 9.17 13.20 0.39
N THR A 101 7.88 13.47 0.21
CA THR A 101 6.88 12.42 -0.09
C THR A 101 7.19 11.73 -1.41
N ILE A 102 7.52 12.48 -2.47
CA ILE A 102 7.93 11.92 -3.77
C ILE A 102 9.17 11.04 -3.62
N LEU A 103 10.21 11.52 -2.90
CA LEU A 103 11.42 10.74 -2.66
C LEU A 103 11.14 9.48 -1.83
N ASN A 104 10.30 9.55 -0.80
CA ASN A 104 9.91 8.38 -0.03
C ASN A 104 9.11 7.36 -0.83
N LEU A 105 8.27 7.80 -1.78
CA LEU A 105 7.57 6.90 -2.69
C LEU A 105 8.53 6.26 -3.70
N LYS A 106 9.44 7.05 -4.26
CA LYS A 106 10.39 6.62 -5.29
C LYS A 106 11.52 5.74 -4.75
N ASP A 107 12.05 6.06 -3.58
CA ASP A 107 13.30 5.51 -3.03
C ASP A 107 13.15 4.94 -1.60
N GLY A 108 11.97 5.05 -0.97
CA GLY A 108 11.71 4.52 0.37
C GLY A 108 11.55 2.99 0.40
N LYS A 109 11.57 2.38 1.59
CA LYS A 109 11.56 0.91 1.75
C LYS A 109 10.16 0.28 1.89
N GLY A 110 9.10 1.01 1.53
CA GLY A 110 7.71 0.58 1.75
C GLY A 110 7.16 -0.34 0.65
N ALA A 111 5.99 -0.96 0.90
CA ALA A 111 5.32 -1.84 -0.06
C ALA A 111 5.05 -1.17 -1.41
N LEU A 112 4.70 0.13 -1.41
CA LEU A 112 4.52 0.94 -2.63
C LEU A 112 5.79 1.06 -3.48
N ASN A 113 6.95 1.23 -2.84
CA ASN A 113 8.22 1.28 -3.55
C ASN A 113 8.56 -0.06 -4.19
N TYR A 114 8.45 -1.13 -3.41
CA TYR A 114 8.65 -2.50 -3.88
C TYR A 114 7.75 -2.83 -5.07
N LEU A 115 6.46 -2.47 -5.00
CA LEU A 115 5.49 -2.69 -6.07
C LEU A 115 5.74 -1.82 -7.31
N SER A 116 6.17 -0.57 -7.14
CA SER A 116 6.35 0.37 -8.24
C SER A 116 7.70 0.24 -8.96
N ASN A 117 8.74 -0.29 -8.31
CA ASN A 117 10.11 -0.26 -8.82
C ASN A 117 10.77 -1.64 -9.04
N ASP A 118 10.23 -2.74 -8.49
CA ASP A 118 10.76 -4.09 -8.75
C ASP A 118 9.91 -4.83 -9.80
N PRO A 119 10.28 -4.78 -11.10
CA PRO A 119 9.55 -5.49 -12.15
C PRO A 119 9.60 -7.03 -12.00
N SER A 120 10.47 -7.57 -11.15
CA SER A 120 10.53 -9.00 -10.83
C SER A 120 9.60 -9.41 -9.69
N LEU A 121 9.05 -8.46 -8.93
CA LEU A 121 8.24 -8.73 -7.75
C LEU A 121 6.97 -9.51 -8.09
N VAL A 122 6.25 -9.10 -9.13
CA VAL A 122 5.05 -9.81 -9.62
C VAL A 122 5.41 -11.27 -9.93
N LYS A 123 6.50 -11.50 -10.67
CA LYS A 123 6.98 -12.86 -11.00
C LYS A 123 7.35 -13.67 -9.75
N LYS A 124 7.98 -13.05 -8.75
CA LYS A 124 8.33 -13.71 -7.48
C LYS A 124 7.08 -14.09 -6.70
N ILE A 125 6.10 -13.19 -6.61
CA ILE A 125 4.85 -13.46 -5.89
C ILE A 125 4.05 -14.57 -6.60
N ASP A 126 3.95 -14.52 -7.93
CA ASP A 126 3.31 -15.58 -8.71
C ASP A 126 3.98 -16.93 -8.46
N SER A 127 5.31 -16.98 -8.52
CA SER A 127 6.08 -18.21 -8.25
C SER A 127 5.88 -18.73 -6.82
N THR A 128 5.97 -17.86 -5.82
CA THR A 128 5.67 -18.21 -4.42
C THR A 128 4.24 -18.73 -4.28
N MET A 129 3.26 -18.13 -4.95
CA MET A 129 1.87 -18.54 -4.85
C MET A 129 1.58 -19.86 -5.54
N LEU A 130 2.22 -20.12 -6.67
CA LEU A 130 2.21 -21.42 -7.32
C LEU A 130 2.80 -22.51 -6.41
N HIS A 131 3.94 -22.25 -5.77
CA HIS A 131 4.54 -23.21 -4.83
C HIS A 131 3.65 -23.45 -3.60
N VAL A 132 3.05 -22.41 -3.03
CA VAL A 132 2.11 -22.54 -1.90
C VAL A 132 0.86 -23.33 -2.32
N ASN A 133 0.34 -23.12 -3.53
CA ASN A 133 -0.79 -23.88 -4.07
C ASN A 133 -0.42 -25.37 -4.19
N GLN A 134 0.71 -25.68 -4.83
CA GLN A 134 1.19 -27.06 -4.99
C GLN A 134 1.44 -27.74 -3.63
N ALA A 135 2.05 -27.04 -2.68
CA ALA A 135 2.28 -27.54 -1.34
C ALA A 135 0.96 -27.82 -0.60
N SER A 136 -0.04 -26.94 -0.75
CA SER A 136 -1.36 -27.10 -0.15
C SER A 136 -2.10 -28.31 -0.72
N VAL A 137 -2.02 -28.54 -2.03
CA VAL A 137 -2.60 -29.73 -2.68
C VAL A 137 -1.96 -31.01 -2.14
N LYS A 138 -0.63 -31.11 -2.16
CA LYS A 138 0.09 -32.28 -1.66
C LYS A 138 -0.18 -32.55 -0.18
N LEU A 139 -0.25 -31.49 0.63
CA LEU A 139 -0.61 -31.62 2.04
C LEU A 139 -2.02 -32.17 2.21
N ASN A 140 -2.99 -31.68 1.44
CA ASN A 140 -4.36 -32.16 1.47
C ASN A 140 -4.44 -33.64 1.07
N GLU A 141 -3.79 -34.04 -0.02
CA GLU A 141 -3.70 -35.43 -0.47
C GLU A 141 -3.12 -36.35 0.61
N ASN A 142 -2.02 -35.95 1.25
CA ASN A 142 -1.41 -36.70 2.35
C ASN A 142 -2.36 -36.83 3.55
N LEU A 143 -3.14 -35.79 3.85
CA LEU A 143 -4.11 -35.82 4.95
C LEU A 143 -5.30 -36.73 4.64
N GLU A 144 -5.76 -36.77 3.39
CA GLU A 144 -6.78 -37.74 2.96
C GLU A 144 -6.25 -39.18 3.01
N ALA A 145 -5.01 -39.41 2.55
CA ALA A 145 -4.37 -40.71 2.68
C ALA A 145 -4.25 -41.15 4.16
N LEU A 146 -3.85 -40.24 5.06
CA LEU A 146 -3.76 -40.49 6.50
C LEU A 146 -5.12 -40.83 7.13
N LYS A 147 -6.22 -40.19 6.70
CA LYS A 147 -7.58 -40.54 7.16
C LYS A 147 -7.99 -41.94 6.73
N SER A 148 -7.56 -42.36 5.54
CA SER A 148 -7.88 -43.69 5.04
C SER A 148 -7.16 -44.81 5.83
N ASN A 149 -6.01 -44.52 6.43
CA ASN A 149 -5.20 -45.48 7.18
C ASN A 149 -5.85 -45.86 8.53
N TRP A 150 -6.04 -47.17 8.73
CA TRP A 150 -6.69 -47.78 9.88
C TRP A 150 -6.12 -47.33 11.23
N PHE A 151 -4.81 -47.12 11.32
CA PHE A 151 -4.11 -46.74 12.56
C PHE A 151 -4.60 -45.39 13.09
N PHE A 152 -4.88 -44.44 12.20
CA PHE A 152 -5.28 -43.08 12.59
C PHE A 152 -6.80 -42.92 12.74
N ARG A 153 -7.62 -43.85 12.24
CA ARG A 153 -9.09 -43.75 12.23
C ARG A 153 -9.69 -43.53 13.62
N GLY A 154 -9.21 -44.26 14.63
CA GLY A 154 -9.74 -44.16 16.00
C GLY A 154 -9.52 -42.79 16.62
N GLY A 155 -8.30 -42.26 16.51
CA GLY A 155 -7.95 -40.91 16.97
C GLY A 155 -8.75 -39.83 16.23
N ILE A 156 -8.93 -39.98 14.92
CA ILE A 156 -9.70 -39.06 14.08
C ILE A 156 -11.17 -39.00 14.49
N LYS A 157 -11.83 -40.16 14.65
CA LYS A 157 -13.23 -40.23 15.12
C LYS A 157 -13.43 -39.56 16.47
N LYS A 158 -12.49 -39.76 17.41
CA LYS A 158 -12.53 -39.11 18.73
C LYS A 158 -12.42 -37.59 18.64
N MET A 159 -11.59 -37.07 17.73
CA MET A 159 -11.45 -35.64 17.48
C MET A 159 -12.70 -35.03 16.83
N GLU A 160 -13.33 -35.73 15.89
CA GLU A 160 -14.57 -35.28 15.23
C GLU A 160 -15.74 -35.19 16.20
N LYS A 161 -15.91 -36.20 17.07
CA LYS A 161 -16.93 -36.21 18.12
C LYS A 161 -16.78 -35.00 19.05
N LYS A 162 -15.57 -34.74 19.55
CA LYS A 162 -15.28 -33.55 20.39
C LYS A 162 -15.60 -32.22 19.70
N LYS A 163 -15.35 -32.12 18.38
CA LYS A 163 -15.68 -30.91 17.61
C LYS A 163 -17.19 -30.69 17.47
N LEU A 164 -17.95 -31.76 17.25
CA LEU A 164 -19.41 -31.71 17.19
C LEU A 164 -20.01 -31.29 18.54
N GLU A 165 -19.55 -31.88 19.63
CA GLU A 165 -19.95 -31.53 21.00
C GLU A 165 -19.63 -30.06 21.32
N ALA A 166 -18.43 -29.58 20.97
CA ALA A 166 -18.05 -28.18 21.16
C ALA A 166 -18.91 -27.21 20.32
N LYS A 167 -19.24 -27.56 19.07
CA LYS A 167 -20.13 -26.73 18.25
C LYS A 167 -21.55 -26.69 18.79
N GLN A 168 -22.08 -27.82 19.25
CA GLN A 168 -23.42 -27.90 19.82
C GLN A 168 -23.51 -27.13 21.15
N GLY A 169 -22.49 -27.22 22.01
CA GLY A 169 -22.42 -26.47 23.27
C GLY A 169 -22.26 -24.95 23.13
N ILE A 170 -21.83 -24.45 21.97
CA ILE A 170 -21.77 -23.01 21.65
C ILE A 170 -23.13 -22.51 21.13
N ILE A 171 -23.95 -23.37 20.53
CA ILE A 171 -25.28 -23.02 19.99
C ILE A 171 -26.38 -23.13 21.07
N SER A 172 -26.14 -23.89 22.14
CA SER A 172 -27.05 -24.05 23.28
C SER A 172 -26.76 -23.13 24.48
N LYS A 173 -25.88 -22.11 24.30
CA LYS A 173 -25.67 -20.99 25.22
C LYS A 173 -26.01 -19.68 24.52
#